data_AF-A0A538H5X3-F1
#
_entry.id   AF-A0A538H5X3-F1
#
_cell.length_a   1.000
_cell.length_b   1.000
_cell.length_c   1.000
_cell.angle_alpha   90.00
_cell.angle_beta   90.00
_cell.angle_gamma   90.00
#
_symmetry.space_group_name_H-M   'P 1'
#
loop_
_entity.id
_entity.type
_entity.pdbx_description
1 polymer ?
#
loop_
_entity_poly.entity_id
_entity_poly.type
_entity_poly.pdbx_seq_one_letter_code
_entity_poly.pdbx_strand_id
1 'polypeptide(L)'
;MRLALPLLLVAGLAALAFPGRAAASAGTVVLETSPITVSAFEVARGVRLAPSPKVDGYVIGMSAEVVDVLGNPVPMQDVMLHHVVVAKVGVPDYTCGVIEDYSGDISNLRAERFYAEGEEHFALSLPEGYGYPNRGQDTWGLLYMLMNHHPHSMAVKIRYTVRYVTGEPRCRRAAGSSPPEAICTAAVSHWM
;
A
#
# COMPACT_ATOMS: atom_id res chain seq x y z
N MET A 1 4.39 -63.75 8.70
CA MET A 1 3.88 -62.68 7.80
C MET A 1 2.57 -62.05 8.32
N ARG A 2 2.49 -61.67 9.60
CA ARG A 2 1.23 -61.16 10.23
C ARG A 2 1.40 -60.01 11.22
N LEU A 3 2.56 -59.35 11.26
CA LEU A 3 2.87 -58.26 12.20
C LEU A 3 3.10 -56.90 11.55
N ALA A 4 3.05 -56.79 10.21
CA ALA A 4 3.36 -55.55 9.50
C ALA A 4 2.16 -54.58 9.38
N LEU A 5 0.93 -55.07 9.57
CA LEU A 5 -0.29 -54.27 9.39
C LEU A 5 -0.63 -53.31 10.55
N PRO A 6 -0.41 -53.62 11.84
CA PRO A 6 -0.75 -52.68 12.91
C PRO A 6 0.23 -51.51 13.03
N LEU A 7 1.47 -51.63 12.53
CA LEU A 7 2.48 -50.59 12.63
C LEU A 7 2.24 -49.42 11.64
N LEU A 8 1.65 -49.71 10.47
CA LEU A 8 1.29 -48.71 9.46
C LEU A 8 0.09 -47.85 9.87
N LEU A 9 -0.84 -48.40 10.67
CA LEU A 9 -2.01 -47.67 11.16
C LEU A 9 -1.66 -46.64 12.26
N VAL A 10 -0.68 -46.96 13.12
CA VAL A 10 -0.24 -46.04 14.18
C VAL A 10 0.55 -44.85 13.61
N ALA A 11 1.34 -45.06 12.55
CA ALA A 11 2.07 -43.99 11.87
C ALA A 11 1.14 -43.00 11.13
N GLY A 12 0.02 -43.48 10.56
CA GLY A 12 -0.97 -42.62 9.89
C GLY A 12 -1.77 -41.73 10.85
N LEU A 13 -2.03 -42.19 12.09
CA LEU A 13 -2.73 -41.41 13.11
C LEU A 13 -1.84 -40.34 13.76
N ALA A 14 -0.52 -40.56 13.87
CA ALA A 14 0.40 -39.57 14.42
C ALA A 14 0.59 -38.35 13.49
N ALA A 15 0.47 -38.53 12.16
CA ALA A 15 0.59 -37.44 11.19
C ALA A 15 -0.61 -36.46 11.20
N LEU A 16 -1.75 -36.84 11.76
CA LEU A 16 -2.94 -35.98 11.91
C LEU A 16 -2.96 -35.20 13.23
N ALA A 17 -2.08 -35.54 14.19
CA ALA A 17 -2.08 -34.93 15.53
C ALA A 17 -1.37 -33.56 15.59
N PHE A 18 -0.65 -33.18 14.53
CA PHE A 18 -0.02 -31.87 14.42
C PHE A 18 -0.64 -31.12 13.24
N PRO A 19 -1.76 -30.38 13.44
CA PRO A 19 -2.09 -29.32 12.51
C PRO A 19 -0.89 -28.38 12.52
N GLY A 20 -0.12 -28.37 11.42
CA GLY A 20 0.90 -27.36 11.21
C GLY A 20 0.19 -26.02 11.31
N ARG A 21 0.33 -25.33 12.45
CA ARG A 21 -0.11 -23.96 12.57
C ARG A 21 0.74 -23.19 11.58
N ALA A 22 0.16 -22.81 10.44
CA ALA A 22 0.73 -21.73 9.65
C ALA A 22 0.81 -20.54 10.60
N ALA A 23 2.00 -20.29 11.13
CA ALA A 23 2.20 -19.21 12.07
C ALA A 23 2.02 -17.92 11.29
N ALA A 24 1.06 -17.11 11.71
CA ALA A 24 0.95 -15.74 11.24
C ALA A 24 2.30 -15.04 11.52
N SER A 25 2.98 -14.61 10.46
CA SER A 25 4.25 -13.90 10.58
C SER A 25 4.03 -12.45 10.22
N ALA A 26 4.28 -11.55 11.17
CA ALA A 26 4.32 -10.12 10.91
C ALA A 26 5.69 -9.74 10.35
N GLY A 27 5.71 -8.85 9.36
CA GLY A 27 6.94 -8.37 8.73
C GLY A 27 6.83 -6.92 8.29
N THR A 28 7.96 -6.37 7.84
CA THR A 28 8.05 -5.02 7.28
C THR A 28 8.82 -5.06 5.96
N VAL A 29 8.30 -4.38 4.94
CA VAL A 29 9.02 -4.13 3.68
C VAL A 29 9.12 -2.62 3.47
N VAL A 30 10.28 -2.18 3.03
CA VAL A 30 10.51 -0.80 2.56
C VAL A 30 10.56 -0.82 1.05
N LEU A 31 9.79 0.05 0.42
CA LEU A 31 9.65 0.15 -1.04
C LEU A 31 9.85 1.60 -1.45
N GLU A 32 10.41 1.83 -2.64
CA GLU A 32 10.69 3.16 -3.17
C GLU A 32 10.22 3.29 -4.61
N THR A 33 9.69 4.45 -4.97
CA THR A 33 9.42 4.77 -6.38
C THR A 33 10.72 4.95 -7.16
N SER A 34 10.64 4.88 -8.50
CA SER A 34 11.69 5.48 -9.33
C SER A 34 11.79 6.98 -9.04
N PRO A 35 12.96 7.62 -9.24
CA PRO A 35 13.10 9.06 -9.01
C PRO A 35 12.01 9.90 -9.69
N ILE A 36 11.63 10.97 -9.01
CA ILE A 36 10.72 12.02 -9.45
C ILE A 36 11.51 13.32 -9.40
N THR A 37 11.63 13.97 -10.55
CA THR A 37 12.22 15.31 -10.62
C THR A 37 11.15 16.34 -10.28
N VAL A 38 11.46 17.25 -9.36
CA VAL A 38 10.62 18.37 -8.96
C VAL A 38 11.40 19.65 -9.27
N SER A 39 10.90 20.46 -10.20
CA SER A 39 11.54 21.69 -10.65
C SER A 39 11.54 22.76 -9.56
N ALA A 40 12.25 23.87 -9.80
CA ALA A 40 12.32 24.99 -8.86
C ALA A 40 10.91 25.50 -8.53
N PHE A 41 10.57 25.55 -7.23
CA PHE A 41 9.25 25.95 -6.72
C PHE A 41 8.05 25.18 -7.31
N GLU A 42 8.27 23.99 -7.86
CA GLU A 42 7.21 23.22 -8.51
C GLU A 42 6.33 22.47 -7.51
N VAL A 43 5.03 22.41 -7.81
CA VAL A 43 4.10 21.40 -7.28
C VAL A 43 3.99 20.26 -8.29
N ALA A 44 4.92 19.31 -8.20
CA ALA A 44 4.97 18.15 -9.08
C ALA A 44 3.82 17.19 -8.74
N ARG A 45 3.02 16.86 -9.75
CA ARG A 45 1.83 16.01 -9.62
C ARG A 45 1.89 14.89 -10.64
N GLY A 46 1.40 13.71 -10.26
CA GLY A 46 1.28 12.64 -11.23
C GLY A 46 0.72 11.34 -10.68
N VAL A 47 0.52 10.41 -11.61
CA VAL A 47 0.13 9.03 -11.33
C VAL A 47 1.18 8.10 -11.92
N ARG A 48 1.60 7.08 -11.17
CA ARG A 48 2.51 6.06 -11.68
C ARG A 48 2.28 4.69 -11.04
N LEU A 49 2.76 3.64 -11.69
CA LEU A 49 2.89 2.34 -11.06
C LEU A 49 3.90 2.41 -9.91
N ALA A 50 3.60 1.71 -8.82
CA ALA A 50 4.43 1.66 -7.64
C ALA A 50 4.78 0.20 -7.32
N PRO A 51 5.99 -0.06 -6.78
CA PRO A 51 6.31 -1.36 -6.24
C PRO A 51 5.27 -1.83 -5.20
N SER A 52 4.95 -3.12 -5.24
CA SER A 52 4.07 -3.76 -4.26
C SER A 52 4.83 -4.88 -3.56
N PRO A 53 4.48 -5.21 -2.30
CA PRO A 53 5.01 -6.39 -1.64
C PRO A 53 4.75 -7.64 -2.47
N LYS A 54 5.80 -8.42 -2.75
CA LYS A 54 5.73 -9.66 -3.56
C LYS A 54 5.38 -10.88 -2.71
N VAL A 55 4.46 -10.70 -1.78
CA VAL A 55 4.02 -11.73 -0.83
C VAL A 55 2.50 -11.73 -0.68
N ASP A 56 1.94 -12.92 -0.47
CA ASP A 56 0.53 -13.11 -0.15
C ASP A 56 0.29 -12.86 1.34
N GLY A 57 -0.63 -11.95 1.66
CA GLY A 57 -0.92 -11.60 3.04
C GLY A 57 -1.83 -10.38 3.16
N TYR A 58 -1.65 -9.64 4.24
CA TYR A 58 -2.45 -8.46 4.55
C TYR A 58 -1.56 -7.32 5.00
N VAL A 59 -1.73 -6.14 4.39
CA VAL A 59 -1.17 -4.89 4.89
C VAL A 59 -1.93 -4.49 6.15
N ILE A 60 -1.20 -4.30 7.24
CA ILE A 60 -1.74 -3.94 8.55
C ILE A 60 -1.27 -2.55 9.01
N GLY A 61 -0.29 -1.98 8.33
CA GLY A 61 0.12 -0.61 8.52
C GLY A 61 1.01 -0.11 7.40
N MET A 62 1.03 1.21 7.21
CA MET A 62 1.76 1.85 6.13
C MET A 62 2.08 3.30 6.51
N SER A 63 3.26 3.77 6.14
CA SER A 63 3.64 5.19 6.19
C SER A 63 4.45 5.53 4.94
N ALA A 64 4.48 6.80 4.53
CA ALA A 64 5.40 7.26 3.50
C ALA A 64 6.25 8.46 3.94
N GLU A 65 7.33 8.67 3.21
CA GLU A 65 8.28 9.76 3.40
C GLU A 65 8.95 10.10 2.06
N VAL A 66 9.49 11.31 1.96
CA VAL A 66 10.33 11.73 0.83
C VAL A 66 11.78 11.44 1.17
N VAL A 67 12.49 10.81 0.24
CA VAL A 67 13.92 10.56 0.35
C VAL A 67 14.65 11.03 -0.89
N ASP A 68 15.92 11.38 -0.77
CA ASP A 68 16.75 11.71 -1.92
C ASP A 68 17.08 10.44 -2.73
N VAL A 69 17.79 10.61 -3.84
CA VAL A 69 18.17 9.47 -4.70
C VAL A 69 19.09 8.45 -4.00
N LEU A 70 19.80 8.87 -2.95
CA LEU A 70 20.67 8.04 -2.12
C LEU A 70 19.91 7.37 -0.96
N GLY A 71 18.66 7.75 -0.73
CA GLY A 71 17.80 7.21 0.30
C GLY A 71 17.84 7.96 1.63
N ASN A 72 18.43 9.15 1.70
CA ASN A 72 18.38 9.98 2.90
C ASN A 72 17.01 10.66 3.01
N PRO A 73 16.39 10.76 4.20
CA PRO A 73 15.17 11.53 4.39
C PRO A 73 15.35 12.98 3.93
N VAL A 74 14.37 13.48 3.18
CA VAL A 74 14.31 14.87 2.75
C VAL A 74 13.36 15.61 3.70
N PRO A 75 13.81 16.69 4.35
CA PRO A 75 12.95 17.53 5.18
C PRO A 75 11.77 18.10 4.39
N MET A 76 10.63 18.24 5.06
CA MET A 76 9.43 18.83 4.49
C MET A 76 9.64 20.29 4.02
N GLN A 77 10.60 21.00 4.63
CA GLN A 77 10.98 22.36 4.22
C GLN A 77 11.73 22.39 2.89
N ASP A 78 12.22 21.24 2.39
CA ASP A 78 12.94 21.14 1.13
C ASP A 78 12.03 20.62 0.02
N VAL A 79 11.57 19.37 0.16
CA VAL A 79 10.53 18.78 -0.69
C VAL A 79 9.49 18.13 0.20
N MET A 80 8.30 18.70 0.21
CA MET A 80 7.17 18.24 0.99
C MET A 80 6.38 17.19 0.23
N LEU A 81 6.06 16.08 0.90
CA LEU A 81 4.96 15.21 0.47
C LEU A 81 3.66 15.91 0.85
N HIS A 82 3.07 16.58 -0.12
CA HIS A 82 1.84 17.34 0.11
C HIS A 82 0.64 16.39 0.14
N HIS A 83 0.59 15.44 -0.80
CA HIS A 83 -0.35 14.32 -0.78
C HIS A 83 0.22 13.08 -1.47
N VAL A 84 -0.12 11.91 -0.97
CA VAL A 84 0.06 10.62 -1.66
C VAL A 84 -1.18 9.75 -1.45
N VAL A 85 -1.58 9.04 -2.50
CA VAL A 85 -2.64 8.03 -2.45
C VAL A 85 -2.12 6.77 -3.11
N VAL A 86 -2.26 5.64 -2.41
CA VAL A 86 -1.89 4.32 -2.91
C VAL A 86 -3.15 3.51 -3.19
N ALA A 87 -3.20 2.92 -4.38
CA ALA A 87 -4.32 2.14 -4.85
C ALA A 87 -3.87 0.80 -5.42
N LYS A 88 -4.69 -0.23 -5.25
CA LYS A 88 -4.51 -1.51 -5.93
C LYS A 88 -5.19 -1.49 -7.29
N VAL A 89 -4.40 -1.66 -8.35
CA VAL A 89 -4.87 -1.64 -9.73
C VAL A 89 -5.60 -2.94 -10.09
N GLY A 90 -6.66 -2.83 -10.91
CA GLY A 90 -7.49 -3.94 -11.36
C GLY A 90 -8.62 -4.32 -10.38
N VAL A 91 -8.71 -3.64 -9.23
CA VAL A 91 -9.74 -3.88 -8.22
C VAL A 91 -10.73 -2.72 -8.19
N PRO A 92 -12.05 -2.97 -8.19
CA PRO A 92 -13.04 -1.91 -8.06
C PRO A 92 -12.83 -1.09 -6.79
N ASP A 93 -12.86 0.23 -6.91
CA ASP A 93 -12.99 1.10 -5.76
C ASP A 93 -14.45 1.06 -5.28
N TYR A 94 -14.66 0.66 -4.03
CA TYR A 94 -15.99 0.60 -3.41
C TYR A 94 -16.38 1.92 -2.74
N THR A 95 -15.45 2.86 -2.65
CA THR A 95 -15.67 4.20 -2.10
C THR A 95 -16.11 5.17 -3.19
N CYS A 96 -15.54 5.06 -4.40
CA CYS A 96 -15.88 5.88 -5.55
C CYS A 96 -16.04 5.02 -6.81
N GLY A 97 -17.08 5.30 -7.61
CA GLY A 97 -17.37 4.49 -8.80
C GLY A 97 -16.43 4.73 -9.99
N VAL A 98 -15.70 5.85 -9.99
CA VAL A 98 -14.76 6.27 -11.04
C VAL A 98 -13.56 6.97 -10.42
N ILE A 99 -12.46 7.06 -11.18
CA ILE A 99 -11.27 7.84 -10.80
C ILE A 99 -11.22 9.07 -11.71
N GLU A 100 -11.09 10.25 -11.11
CA GLU A 100 -10.83 11.51 -11.81
C GLU A 100 -9.33 11.85 -11.64
N ASP A 101 -8.67 12.36 -12.67
CA ASP A 101 -7.26 12.82 -12.60
C ASP A 101 -7.17 14.34 -12.45
N TYR A 102 -5.95 14.89 -12.27
CA TYR A 102 -5.67 16.34 -12.10
C TYR A 102 -6.26 17.27 -13.16
N SER A 103 -6.67 16.76 -14.33
CA SER A 103 -7.30 17.53 -15.41
C SER A 103 -8.83 17.48 -15.36
N GLY A 104 -9.41 16.70 -14.46
CA GLY A 104 -10.83 16.39 -14.43
C GLY A 104 -11.22 15.22 -15.35
N ASP A 105 -10.23 14.53 -15.94
CA ASP A 105 -10.51 13.43 -16.86
C ASP A 105 -10.90 12.16 -16.09
N ILE A 106 -12.03 11.57 -16.50
CA ILE A 106 -12.52 10.33 -15.90
C ILE A 106 -11.78 9.14 -16.49
N SER A 107 -11.10 8.39 -15.63
CA SER A 107 -10.48 7.13 -15.95
C SER A 107 -11.41 5.96 -15.64
N ASN A 108 -11.56 5.06 -16.62
CA ASN A 108 -12.20 3.75 -16.43
C ASN A 108 -11.28 2.74 -15.73
N LEU A 109 -10.09 3.17 -15.31
CA LEU A 109 -9.18 2.32 -14.54
C LEU A 109 -9.83 1.96 -13.22
N ARG A 110 -9.97 0.65 -12.97
CA ARG A 110 -10.34 0.15 -11.65
C ARG A 110 -9.11 0.20 -10.76
N ALA A 111 -9.11 1.05 -9.75
CA ALA A 111 -8.08 1.02 -8.73
C ALA A 111 -8.66 1.34 -7.35
N GLU A 112 -8.58 0.37 -6.43
CA GLU A 112 -9.08 0.53 -5.07
C GLU A 112 -8.05 1.26 -4.22
N ARG A 113 -8.35 2.50 -3.83
CA ARG A 113 -7.55 3.27 -2.88
C ARG A 113 -7.63 2.63 -1.49
N PHE A 114 -6.49 2.46 -0.83
CA PHE A 114 -6.44 1.83 0.50
C PHE A 114 -5.54 2.54 1.50
N TYR A 115 -4.74 3.50 1.04
CA TYR A 115 -3.89 4.33 1.89
C TYR A 115 -3.76 5.72 1.27
N ALA A 116 -3.79 6.74 2.11
CA ALA A 116 -3.49 8.11 1.75
C ALA A 116 -2.85 8.82 2.94
N GLU A 117 -1.97 9.76 2.66
CA GLU A 117 -1.45 10.73 3.63
C GLU A 117 -1.15 12.05 2.91
N GLY A 118 -1.10 13.14 3.67
CA GLY A 118 -0.53 14.41 3.26
C GLY A 118 0.47 14.96 4.26
N GLU A 119 0.52 16.29 4.37
CA GLU A 119 1.42 17.02 5.26
C GLU A 119 1.33 16.60 6.74
N GLU A 120 0.23 15.95 7.14
CA GLU A 120 0.01 15.46 8.49
C GLU A 120 0.87 14.24 8.88
N HIS A 121 1.66 13.68 7.94
CA HIS A 121 2.48 12.48 8.15
C HIS A 121 1.70 11.32 8.78
N PHE A 122 0.51 11.03 8.22
CA PHE A 122 -0.38 10.01 8.73
C PHE A 122 0.15 8.59 8.44
N ALA A 123 0.27 7.78 9.50
CA ALA A 123 0.53 6.36 9.38
C ALA A 123 -0.78 5.56 9.48
N LEU A 124 -1.04 4.72 8.47
CA LEU A 124 -2.04 3.66 8.57
C LEU A 124 -1.63 2.68 9.67
N SER A 125 -2.54 2.43 10.60
CA SER A 125 -2.44 1.36 11.59
C SER A 125 -3.81 0.70 11.76
N LEU A 126 -3.95 -0.52 11.27
CA LEU A 126 -5.20 -1.26 11.37
C LEU A 126 -5.27 -2.00 12.73
N PRO A 127 -6.47 -2.11 13.34
CA PRO A 127 -6.66 -2.89 14.55
C PRO A 127 -6.28 -4.36 14.35
N GLU A 128 -5.96 -5.06 15.43
CA GLU A 128 -5.68 -6.49 15.39
C GLU A 128 -6.84 -7.27 14.75
N GLY A 129 -6.49 -8.24 13.89
CA GLY A 129 -7.46 -9.03 13.12
C GLY A 129 -8.04 -8.30 11.89
N TYR A 130 -7.59 -7.09 11.57
CA TYR A 130 -7.93 -6.37 10.35
C TYR A 130 -6.71 -6.14 9.46
N GLY A 131 -6.95 -6.15 8.14
CA GLY A 131 -5.89 -5.96 7.16
C GLY A 131 -6.42 -5.69 5.76
N TYR A 132 -5.63 -4.99 4.96
CA TYR A 132 -5.89 -4.82 3.54
C TYR A 132 -5.23 -5.98 2.77
N PRO A 133 -5.99 -6.82 2.04
CA PRO A 133 -5.42 -8.00 1.38
C PRO A 133 -4.39 -7.59 0.33
N ASN A 134 -3.30 -8.32 0.21
CA ASN A 134 -2.30 -8.17 -0.84
C ASN A 134 -1.89 -9.56 -1.35
N ARG A 135 -1.82 -9.73 -2.66
CA ARG A 135 -1.20 -10.89 -3.29
C ARG A 135 0.13 -10.50 -3.91
N GLY A 136 1.07 -11.42 -4.02
CA GLY A 136 2.41 -11.13 -4.55
C GLY A 136 2.41 -10.63 -6.00
N GLN A 137 1.37 -10.95 -6.76
CA GLN A 137 1.12 -10.49 -8.12
C GLN A 137 0.31 -9.18 -8.22
N ASP A 138 -0.20 -8.65 -7.11
CA ASP A 138 -0.97 -7.41 -7.13
C ASP A 138 -0.10 -6.26 -7.62
N THR A 139 -0.69 -5.37 -8.41
CA THR A 139 -0.05 -4.16 -8.89
C THR A 139 -0.60 -2.96 -8.13
N TRP A 140 0.29 -2.10 -7.64
CA TRP A 140 -0.10 -0.87 -6.96
C TRP A 140 0.14 0.33 -7.87
N GLY A 141 -0.72 1.33 -7.74
CA GLY A 141 -0.59 2.66 -8.32
C GLY A 141 -0.41 3.68 -7.20
N LEU A 142 0.28 4.76 -7.53
CA LEU A 142 0.54 5.86 -6.63
C LEU A 142 0.21 7.16 -7.34
N LEU A 143 -0.70 7.93 -6.75
CA LEU A 143 -1.00 9.31 -7.09
C LEU A 143 -0.28 10.20 -6.08
N TYR A 144 0.43 11.22 -6.54
CA TYR A 144 1.25 12.05 -5.67
C TYR A 144 1.18 13.53 -6.01
N MET A 145 1.45 14.33 -4.99
CA MET A 145 1.76 15.74 -5.06
C MET A 145 2.98 16.02 -4.17
N LEU A 146 4.06 16.50 -4.79
CA LEU A 146 5.29 16.91 -4.12
C LEU A 146 5.49 18.42 -4.32
N MET A 147 5.84 19.13 -3.27
CA MET A 147 6.08 20.57 -3.32
C MET A 147 7.55 20.88 -3.01
N ASN A 148 8.27 21.42 -3.99
CA ASN A 148 9.63 21.90 -3.80
C ASN A 148 9.61 23.35 -3.31
N HIS A 149 10.30 23.64 -2.21
CA HIS A 149 10.38 25.00 -1.65
C HIS A 149 11.66 25.74 -2.02
N HIS A 150 12.45 25.21 -2.95
CA HIS A 150 13.75 25.74 -3.35
C HIS A 150 13.81 26.24 -4.80
N PRO A 151 14.73 27.18 -5.10
CA PRO A 151 14.94 27.74 -6.44
C PRO A 151 15.74 26.83 -7.38
N HIS A 152 15.95 25.57 -7.04
CA HIS A 152 16.68 24.60 -7.86
C HIS A 152 15.91 23.27 -7.93
N SER A 153 16.10 22.53 -9.02
CA SER A 153 15.44 21.24 -9.22
C SER A 153 16.04 20.18 -8.29
N MET A 154 15.18 19.30 -7.78
CA MET A 154 15.57 18.19 -6.93
C MET A 154 15.05 16.88 -7.52
N ALA A 155 15.80 15.80 -7.34
CA ALA A 155 15.34 14.45 -7.66
C ALA A 155 15.14 13.69 -6.35
N VAL A 156 13.91 13.23 -6.12
CA VAL A 156 13.50 12.55 -4.90
C VAL A 156 12.78 11.25 -5.22
N LYS A 157 12.61 10.38 -4.23
CA LYS A 157 11.74 9.21 -4.29
C LYS A 157 10.72 9.31 -3.17
N ILE A 158 9.59 8.66 -3.38
CA ILE A 158 8.63 8.40 -2.30
C ILE A 158 8.98 7.01 -1.77
N ARG A 159 9.38 6.94 -0.51
CA ARG A 159 9.61 5.69 0.21
C ARG A 159 8.38 5.40 1.05
N TYR A 160 7.94 4.15 1.07
CA TYR A 160 6.88 3.69 1.96
C TYR A 160 7.30 2.45 2.71
N THR A 161 6.97 2.45 4.00
CA THR A 161 7.20 1.34 4.92
C THR A 161 5.89 0.61 5.11
N VAL A 162 5.83 -0.65 4.70
CA VAL A 162 4.63 -1.48 4.73
C VAL A 162 4.78 -2.56 5.78
N ARG A 163 3.90 -2.56 6.77
CA ARG A 163 3.76 -3.65 7.75
C ARG A 163 2.71 -4.63 7.23
N TYR A 164 3.04 -5.92 7.26
CA TYR A 164 2.17 -6.96 6.75
C TYR A 164 2.13 -8.19 7.66
N VAL A 165 1.10 -9.02 7.48
CA VAL A 165 0.98 -10.36 8.08
C VAL A 165 0.80 -11.38 6.96
N THR A 166 1.61 -12.44 6.96
CA THR A 166 1.49 -13.61 6.08
C THR A 166 1.00 -14.82 6.86
N GLY A 167 0.35 -15.78 6.20
CA GLY A 167 -0.06 -17.05 6.82
C GLY A 167 -1.24 -16.94 7.78
N GLU A 168 -1.88 -15.77 7.89
CA GLU A 168 -3.08 -15.54 8.71
C GLU A 168 -4.34 -15.60 7.84
N PRO A 169 -5.15 -16.68 7.88
CA PRO A 169 -6.35 -16.78 7.06
C PRO A 169 -7.54 -15.95 7.58
N ARG A 170 -7.47 -15.37 8.79
CA ARG A 170 -8.61 -14.72 9.45
C ARG A 170 -8.55 -13.20 9.49
N CYS A 171 -7.62 -12.57 8.78
CA CYS A 171 -7.57 -11.13 8.70
C CYS A 171 -8.84 -10.62 7.98
N ARG A 172 -9.71 -9.93 8.71
CA ARG A 172 -10.91 -9.33 8.14
C ARG A 172 -10.49 -8.14 7.29
N ARG A 173 -11.05 -8.05 6.09
CA ARG A 173 -10.86 -6.85 5.26
C ARG A 173 -11.41 -5.66 6.03
N ALA A 174 -10.58 -4.62 6.20
CA ALA A 174 -11.09 -3.33 6.65
C ALA A 174 -12.14 -2.86 5.61
N ALA A 175 -13.40 -2.77 6.02
CA ALA A 175 -14.45 -2.27 5.15
C ALA A 175 -14.24 -0.76 5.00
N GLY A 176 -14.11 -0.28 3.76
CA GLY A 176 -14.18 1.16 3.49
C GLY A 176 -15.58 1.64 3.89
N SER A 177 -15.66 2.61 4.78
CA SER A 177 -16.91 3.34 5.01
C SER A 177 -17.29 4.08 3.72
N SER A 178 -18.55 4.01 3.30
CA SER A 178 -19.06 4.80 2.18
C SER A 178 -18.78 6.28 2.42
N PRO A 179 -18.06 6.98 1.54
CA PRO A 179 -17.74 8.37 1.77
C PRO A 179 -18.84 9.32 1.26
N PRO A 180 -18.89 10.57 1.77
CA PRO A 180 -19.58 11.66 1.09
C PRO A 180 -18.91 11.99 -0.25
N GLU A 181 -19.71 12.51 -1.19
CA GLU A 181 -19.34 12.90 -2.58
C GLU A 181 -18.02 13.70 -2.67
N ALA A 182 -17.70 14.48 -1.63
CA ALA A 182 -16.46 15.24 -1.51
C ALA A 182 -15.17 14.40 -1.55
N ILE A 183 -15.14 13.14 -1.09
CA ILE A 183 -13.93 12.27 -1.16
C ILE A 183 -13.68 11.74 -2.58
N CYS A 184 -14.71 11.74 -3.41
CA CYS A 184 -14.59 11.33 -4.81
C CYS A 184 -14.07 12.47 -5.70
N THR A 185 -14.31 13.72 -5.33
CA THR A 185 -13.75 14.91 -6.01
C THR A 185 -12.47 15.46 -5.36
N ALA A 186 -12.28 15.31 -4.04
CA ALA A 186 -11.14 15.88 -3.31
C ALA A 186 -9.79 15.23 -3.58
N ALA A 187 -9.74 14.12 -4.34
CA ALA A 187 -8.47 13.65 -4.88
C ALA A 187 -7.90 14.63 -5.93
N VAL A 188 -8.70 15.61 -6.40
CA VAL A 188 -8.34 16.42 -7.56
C VAL A 188 -8.85 17.87 -7.56
N SER A 189 -10.14 18.11 -7.33
CA SER A 189 -10.81 19.31 -7.86
C SER A 189 -10.94 20.51 -6.91
N HIS A 190 -10.57 20.36 -5.64
CA HIS A 190 -10.69 21.44 -4.64
C HIS A 190 -9.36 22.09 -4.21
N TRP A 191 -8.25 21.72 -4.85
CA TRP A 191 -6.91 22.11 -4.38
C TRP A 191 -6.06 22.74 -5.49
N MET A 192 -6.69 23.65 -6.26
CA MET A 192 -6.02 24.66 -7.08
C MET A 192 -5.97 25.99 -6.33
#